data_AF-A0A2C6MDE8-F1
#
_entry.id   AF-A0A2C6MDE8-F1
#
_cell.length_a   1.000
_cell.length_b   1.000
_cell.length_c   1.000
_cell.angle_alpha   90.00
_cell.angle_beta   90.00
_cell.angle_gamma   90.00
#
_symmetry.space_group_name_H-M   'P 1'
#
loop_
_entity.id
_entity.type
_entity.pdbx_description
1 polymer ?
#
loop_
_entity_poly.entity_id
_entity_poly.type
_entity_poly.pdbx_seq_one_letter_code
_entity_poly.pdbx_strand_id
1 'polypeptide(L)'
;MKRDLWEHAVRGGDIRETLGRGPVDGFINLVADNFGDIFSYLLNDQVYQQVNNRFYRAIEETPAPITLVAYSLGSMISFCAQQQRPELAAKISHFITLGSPIFWFRKWLNKRTQLSKPPGPALWTNLAVRIDVACPHLVGYSTCGPDVTIECELEKYNPVKGHLAYFSHPEALKELARAVDARSFTVW
;
A
#
# COMPACT_ATOMS: atom_id res chain seq x y z
N MET A 1 -26.04 -1.02 -13.31
CA MET A 1 -25.09 -0.15 -12.59
C MET A 1 -23.64 -0.33 -13.10
N LYS A 2 -23.44 -0.35 -14.44
CA LYS A 2 -22.12 -0.47 -15.10
C LYS A 2 -22.01 0.41 -16.36
N ARG A 3 -23.00 1.28 -16.61
CA ARG A 3 -23.06 2.13 -17.82
C ARG A 3 -22.59 3.57 -17.59
N ASP A 4 -22.66 4.08 -16.35
CA ASP A 4 -22.44 5.52 -16.10
C ASP A 4 -20.96 5.95 -16.08
N LEU A 5 -20.02 5.02 -15.89
CA LEU A 5 -18.59 5.36 -15.84
C LEU A 5 -17.96 5.56 -17.23
N TRP A 6 -18.55 4.98 -18.29
CA TRP A 6 -18.02 5.10 -19.65
C TRP A 6 -18.52 6.35 -20.38
N GLU A 7 -19.73 6.84 -20.07
CA GLU A 7 -20.27 8.04 -20.72
C GLU A 7 -19.54 9.33 -20.33
N HIS A 8 -18.91 9.38 -19.15
CA HIS A 8 -18.09 10.52 -18.72
C HIS A 8 -16.71 10.58 -19.38
N ALA A 9 -16.20 9.49 -19.95
CA ALA A 9 -14.87 9.47 -20.58
C ALA A 9 -14.89 9.90 -22.06
N VAL A 10 -16.06 9.94 -22.71
CA VAL A 10 -16.15 10.06 -24.19
C VAL A 10 -16.67 11.43 -24.67
N ARG A 11 -17.16 12.32 -23.78
CA ARG A 11 -17.52 13.69 -24.18
C ARG A 11 -16.36 14.66 -23.96
N GLY A 12 -15.55 14.84 -25.00
CA GLY A 12 -14.64 15.97 -25.15
C GLY A 12 -15.40 17.29 -25.29
N GLY A 13 -16.01 17.74 -24.19
CA GLY A 13 -16.77 18.98 -24.09
C GLY A 13 -16.06 20.01 -23.22
N ASP A 14 -15.81 21.17 -23.84
CA ASP A 14 -15.39 22.48 -23.33
C ASP A 14 -15.09 22.64 -21.82
N ILE A 15 -13.82 22.96 -21.52
CA ILE A 15 -13.25 23.14 -20.15
C ILE A 15 -13.56 24.55 -19.60
N ARG A 16 -14.71 25.15 -19.92
CA ARG A 16 -14.95 26.56 -19.55
C ARG A 16 -16.15 26.89 -18.68
N GLU A 17 -17.01 25.95 -18.33
CA GLU A 17 -18.15 26.26 -17.45
C GLU A 17 -18.41 25.16 -16.41
N THR A 18 -17.53 25.06 -15.41
CA THR A 18 -17.82 24.61 -14.03
C THR A 18 -16.57 24.83 -13.16
N LEU A 19 -16.14 26.09 -13.02
CA LEU A 19 -15.10 26.49 -12.08
C LEU A 19 -15.76 26.90 -10.76
N GLY A 20 -15.93 25.92 -9.87
CA GLY A 20 -16.51 26.13 -8.55
C GLY A 20 -15.60 25.78 -7.38
N ARG A 21 -14.95 24.61 -7.38
CA ARG A 21 -14.05 24.14 -6.30
C ARG A 21 -13.02 23.15 -6.84
N GLY A 22 -11.73 23.42 -6.60
CA GLY A 22 -10.60 22.83 -7.33
C GLY A 22 -10.04 21.48 -6.82
N PRO A 23 -8.80 21.12 -7.21
CA PRO A 23 -8.10 19.86 -6.86
C PRO A 23 -7.96 19.55 -5.35
N VAL A 24 -8.25 20.54 -4.50
CA VAL A 24 -8.10 20.48 -3.03
C VAL A 24 -9.22 19.67 -2.39
N ASP A 25 -10.46 19.73 -2.88
CA ASP A 25 -11.57 18.97 -2.30
C ASP A 25 -11.43 17.46 -2.58
N GLY A 26 -10.93 17.10 -3.77
CA GLY A 26 -10.57 15.71 -4.09
C GLY A 26 -9.41 15.17 -3.23
N PHE A 27 -8.46 16.04 -2.86
CA PHE A 27 -7.41 15.71 -1.90
C PHE A 27 -7.97 15.53 -0.50
N ILE A 28 -8.83 16.44 -0.03
CA ILE A 28 -9.43 16.38 1.32
C ILE A 28 -10.31 15.14 1.47
N ASN A 29 -11.13 14.78 0.49
CA ASN A 29 -11.98 13.58 0.58
C ASN A 29 -11.14 12.30 0.54
N LEU A 30 -10.17 12.21 -0.37
CA LEU A 30 -9.28 11.05 -0.44
C LEU A 30 -8.43 10.91 0.83
N VAL A 31 -7.98 12.02 1.42
CA VAL A 31 -7.24 12.02 2.68
C VAL A 31 -8.18 11.71 3.85
N ALA A 32 -9.30 12.40 4.00
CA ALA A 32 -10.23 12.21 5.12
C ALA A 32 -10.81 10.78 5.17
N ASP A 33 -11.24 10.24 4.03
CA ASP A 33 -11.82 8.90 3.96
C ASP A 33 -10.75 7.82 4.21
N ASN A 34 -9.56 7.93 3.58
CA ASN A 34 -8.48 6.97 3.81
C ASN A 34 -7.93 7.04 5.24
N PHE A 35 -7.88 8.23 5.86
CA PHE A 35 -7.49 8.36 7.27
C PHE A 35 -8.56 7.76 8.20
N GLY A 36 -9.85 7.90 7.87
CA GLY A 36 -10.95 7.27 8.61
C GLY A 36 -10.81 5.75 8.67
N ASP A 37 -10.48 5.11 7.55
CA ASP A 37 -10.24 3.66 7.47
C ASP A 37 -8.97 3.25 8.22
N ILE A 38 -7.89 4.03 8.11
CA ILE A 38 -6.65 3.79 8.87
C ILE A 38 -6.92 3.85 10.37
N PHE A 39 -7.61 4.88 10.87
CA PHE A 39 -7.93 4.97 12.29
C PHE A 39 -8.90 3.89 12.74
N SER A 40 -9.88 3.52 11.92
CA SER A 40 -10.78 2.41 12.21
C SER A 40 -10.01 1.11 12.38
N TYR A 41 -9.07 0.80 11.48
CA TYR A 41 -8.20 -0.37 11.61
C TYR A 41 -7.30 -0.31 12.86
N LEU A 42 -6.73 0.85 13.16
CA LEU A 42 -5.79 0.99 14.27
C LEU A 42 -6.48 0.97 15.64
N LEU A 43 -7.66 1.60 15.77
CA LEU A 43 -8.28 1.92 17.05
C LEU A 43 -9.51 1.05 17.39
N ASN A 44 -10.15 0.42 16.39
CA ASN A 44 -11.30 -0.45 16.63
C ASN A 44 -10.89 -1.92 16.57
N ASP A 45 -10.92 -2.60 17.73
CA ASP A 45 -10.53 -4.02 17.86
C ASP A 45 -11.36 -4.95 16.99
N GLN A 46 -12.66 -4.69 16.85
CA GLN A 46 -13.54 -5.51 16.02
C GLN A 46 -13.16 -5.39 14.54
N VAL A 47 -12.92 -4.16 14.06
CA VAL A 47 -12.47 -3.93 12.67
C VAL A 47 -11.11 -4.56 12.44
N TYR A 48 -10.16 -4.37 13.36
CA TYR A 48 -8.84 -4.99 13.30
C TYR A 48 -8.93 -6.52 13.15
N GLN A 49 -9.72 -7.18 13.99
CA GLN A 49 -9.90 -8.63 13.94
C GLN A 49 -10.57 -9.08 12.63
N GLN A 50 -11.64 -8.41 12.19
CA GLN A 50 -12.35 -8.77 10.96
C GLN A 50 -11.45 -8.63 9.72
N VAL A 51 -10.69 -7.54 9.63
CA VAL A 51 -9.75 -7.29 8.53
C VAL A 51 -8.64 -8.34 8.53
N ASN A 52 -8.02 -8.61 9.67
CA ASN A 52 -6.94 -9.62 9.75
C ASN A 52 -7.47 -11.03 9.47
N ASN A 53 -8.67 -11.39 9.92
CA ASN A 53 -9.29 -12.69 9.62
C ASN A 53 -9.53 -12.88 8.11
N ARG A 54 -9.90 -11.83 7.39
CA ARG A 54 -10.01 -11.87 5.92
C ARG A 54 -8.65 -12.06 5.27
N PHE A 55 -7.62 -11.39 5.77
CA PHE A 55 -6.24 -11.59 5.31
C PHE A 55 -5.79 -13.05 5.52
N TYR A 56 -5.98 -13.59 6.72
CA TYR A 56 -5.59 -14.97 7.03
C TYR A 56 -6.29 -15.98 6.14
N ARG A 57 -7.61 -15.84 5.93
CA ARG A 57 -8.37 -16.71 5.04
C ARG A 57 -7.80 -16.69 3.61
N ALA A 58 -7.51 -15.50 3.08
CA ALA A 58 -6.94 -15.37 1.74
C ALA A 58 -5.56 -16.06 1.63
N ILE A 59 -4.70 -15.93 2.65
CA ILE A 59 -3.40 -16.60 2.69
C ILE A 59 -3.55 -18.12 2.84
N GLU A 60 -4.50 -18.61 3.64
CA GLU A 60 -4.78 -20.03 3.82
C GLU A 60 -5.22 -20.68 2.50
N GLU A 61 -6.13 -20.04 1.77
CA GLU A 61 -6.70 -20.52 0.51
C GLU A 61 -5.73 -20.43 -0.68
N THR A 62 -4.70 -19.59 -0.61
CA THR A 62 -3.73 -19.41 -1.70
C THR A 62 -2.61 -20.46 -1.61
N PRO A 63 -2.28 -21.21 -2.69
CA PRO A 63 -1.13 -22.12 -2.70
C PRO A 63 0.20 -21.39 -2.46
N ALA A 64 1.11 -22.01 -1.72
CA ALA A 64 2.46 -21.50 -1.52
C ALA A 64 3.39 -21.86 -2.71
N PRO A 65 4.45 -21.06 -2.98
CA PRO A 65 4.82 -19.80 -2.32
C PRO A 65 4.01 -18.60 -2.83
N ILE A 66 3.71 -17.64 -1.93
CA ILE A 66 2.81 -16.51 -2.21
C ILE A 66 3.58 -15.21 -2.46
N THR A 67 3.22 -14.53 -3.55
CA THR A 67 3.56 -13.11 -3.81
C THR A 67 2.53 -12.18 -3.25
N LEU A 68 2.87 -11.53 -2.12
CA LEU A 68 1.99 -10.55 -1.52
C LEU A 68 2.38 -9.14 -1.97
N VAL A 69 1.53 -8.52 -2.79
CA VAL A 69 1.62 -7.09 -3.14
C VAL A 69 0.60 -6.34 -2.29
N ALA A 70 1.07 -5.44 -1.43
CA ALA A 70 0.25 -4.72 -0.49
C ALA A 70 0.37 -3.20 -0.71
N TYR A 71 -0.77 -2.56 -0.99
CA TYR A 71 -0.84 -1.15 -1.36
C TYR A 71 -1.50 -0.31 -0.26
N SER A 72 -0.93 0.85 0.03
CA SER A 72 -1.48 1.83 0.97
C SER A 72 -1.81 1.20 2.33
N LEU A 73 -3.00 1.39 2.89
CA LEU A 73 -3.46 0.73 4.13
C LEU A 73 -3.25 -0.81 4.13
N GLY A 74 -3.32 -1.46 2.96
CA GLY A 74 -3.04 -2.88 2.81
C GLY A 74 -1.63 -3.28 3.26
N SER A 75 -0.64 -2.39 3.14
CA SER A 75 0.72 -2.66 3.62
C SER A 75 0.78 -2.72 5.15
N MET A 76 0.09 -1.81 5.84
CA MET A 76 -0.01 -1.81 7.30
C MET A 76 -0.74 -3.05 7.82
N ILE A 77 -1.88 -3.39 7.19
CA ILE A 77 -2.64 -4.60 7.53
C ILE A 77 -1.76 -5.83 7.39
N SER A 78 -1.09 -5.96 6.25
CA SER A 78 -0.24 -7.12 5.95
C SER A 78 0.95 -7.20 6.90
N PHE A 79 1.56 -6.07 7.26
CA PHE A 79 2.68 -6.03 8.21
C PHE A 79 2.24 -6.53 9.59
N CYS A 80 1.13 -6.01 10.11
CA CYS A 80 0.58 -6.45 11.39
C CYS A 80 0.20 -7.93 11.35
N ALA A 81 -0.56 -8.34 10.33
CA ALA A 81 -1.12 -9.67 10.25
C ALA A 81 -0.04 -10.76 10.22
N GLN A 82 1.05 -10.54 9.47
CA GLN A 82 2.17 -11.48 9.37
C GLN A 82 2.87 -11.73 10.71
N GLN A 83 3.07 -10.69 11.53
CA GLN A 83 3.70 -10.87 12.86
C GLN A 83 2.83 -11.65 13.84
N GLN A 84 1.50 -11.62 13.67
CA GLN A 84 0.56 -12.28 14.58
C GLN A 84 0.37 -13.77 14.26
N ARG A 85 0.55 -14.18 12.99
CA ARG A 85 0.42 -15.57 12.54
C ARG A 85 1.63 -16.00 11.71
N PRO A 86 2.80 -16.21 12.34
CA PRO A 86 4.04 -16.54 11.65
C PRO A 86 3.94 -17.82 10.81
N GLU A 87 3.08 -18.77 11.19
CA GLU A 87 2.80 -19.99 10.44
C GLU A 87 2.18 -19.72 9.07
N LEU A 88 1.32 -18.69 8.96
CA LEU A 88 0.75 -18.26 7.68
C LEU A 88 1.73 -17.37 6.92
N ALA A 89 2.48 -16.54 7.63
CA ALA A 89 3.52 -15.69 7.04
C ALA A 89 4.60 -16.52 6.33
N ALA A 90 4.89 -17.74 6.79
CA ALA A 90 5.82 -18.65 6.14
C ALA A 90 5.41 -19.08 4.71
N LYS A 91 4.12 -18.94 4.32
CA LYS A 91 3.67 -19.17 2.94
C LYS A 91 4.06 -18.03 1.99
N ILE A 92 4.32 -16.84 2.54
CA ILE A 92 4.68 -15.64 1.77
C ILE A 92 6.19 -15.68 1.56
N SER A 93 6.63 -15.86 0.32
CA SER A 93 8.07 -15.85 0.03
C SER A 93 8.62 -14.45 -0.26
N HIS A 94 7.75 -13.53 -0.68
CA HIS A 94 8.13 -12.13 -0.86
C HIS A 94 6.94 -11.19 -0.71
N PHE A 95 7.18 -10.14 0.06
CA PHE A 95 6.24 -9.12 0.48
C PHE A 95 6.64 -7.78 -0.16
N ILE A 96 5.80 -7.28 -1.05
CA ILE A 96 6.02 -6.05 -1.81
C ILE A 96 5.06 -5.00 -1.28
N THR A 97 5.58 -3.88 -0.75
CA THR A 97 4.77 -2.76 -0.29
C THR A 97 4.80 -1.59 -1.27
N LEU A 98 3.63 -1.04 -1.58
CA LEU A 98 3.43 0.09 -2.49
C LEU A 98 2.77 1.24 -1.72
N GLY A 99 3.35 2.44 -1.75
CA GLY A 99 2.78 3.64 -1.12
C GLY A 99 2.50 3.44 0.36
N SER A 100 3.44 2.87 1.10
CA SER A 100 3.20 2.30 2.42
C SER A 100 3.13 3.38 3.53
N PRO A 101 2.01 3.54 4.25
CA PRO A 101 1.88 4.52 5.33
C PRO A 101 2.38 4.01 6.70
N ILE A 102 3.04 2.83 6.76
CA ILE A 102 3.52 2.19 8.00
C ILE A 102 4.27 3.17 8.91
N PHE A 103 5.06 4.07 8.32
CA PHE A 103 5.89 5.00 9.08
C PHE A 103 5.18 6.29 9.51
N TRP A 104 4.04 6.65 8.93
CA TRP A 104 3.22 7.77 9.40
C TRP A 104 2.54 7.45 10.74
N PHE A 105 2.07 6.22 10.90
CA PHE A 105 1.19 5.83 12.01
C PHE A 105 1.89 5.04 13.11
N ARG A 106 3.22 5.15 13.23
CA ARG A 106 4.05 4.33 14.12
C ARG A 106 3.54 4.25 15.56
N LYS A 107 3.15 5.39 16.15
CA LYS A 107 2.63 5.46 17.52
C LYS A 107 1.43 4.53 17.73
N TRP A 108 0.51 4.50 16.77
CA TRP A 108 -0.69 3.68 16.84
C TRP A 108 -0.42 2.25 16.38
N LEU A 109 0.42 2.07 15.36
CA LEU A 109 0.78 0.77 14.82
C LEU A 109 1.56 -0.09 15.84
N ASN A 110 2.39 0.54 16.69
CA ASN A 110 3.05 -0.12 17.82
C ASN A 110 2.07 -0.74 18.84
N LYS A 111 0.79 -0.36 18.84
CA LYS A 111 -0.24 -1.02 19.65
C LYS A 111 -0.67 -2.37 19.07
N ARG A 112 -0.41 -2.62 17.78
CA ARG A 112 -0.82 -3.81 17.04
C ARG A 112 0.35 -4.71 16.65
N THR A 113 1.58 -4.19 16.62
CA THR A 113 2.76 -4.87 16.05
C THR A 113 4.06 -4.35 16.66
N GLN A 114 5.16 -5.07 16.48
CA GLN A 114 6.50 -4.63 16.86
C GLN A 114 7.26 -4.09 15.64
N LEU A 115 7.32 -2.76 15.48
CA LEU A 115 7.94 -2.13 14.30
C LEU A 115 9.46 -2.27 14.23
N SER A 116 10.12 -2.70 15.31
CA SER A 116 11.55 -3.01 15.32
C SER A 116 11.87 -4.40 14.76
N LYS A 117 10.85 -5.21 14.45
CA LYS A 117 10.99 -6.55 13.87
C LYS A 117 10.46 -6.59 12.45
N PRO A 118 11.00 -7.48 11.59
CA PRO A 118 10.44 -7.70 10.27
C PRO A 118 9.00 -8.24 10.36
N PRO A 119 8.18 -8.07 9.32
CA PRO A 119 6.80 -8.58 9.31
C PRO A 119 6.74 -10.12 9.32
N GLY A 120 7.74 -10.77 8.72
CA GLY A 120 7.85 -12.22 8.60
C GLY A 120 9.18 -12.63 7.96
N PRO A 121 9.33 -13.89 7.55
CA PRO A 121 10.56 -14.40 6.92
C PRO A 121 10.67 -14.06 5.42
N ALA A 122 9.62 -13.51 4.82
CA ALA A 122 9.59 -13.13 3.41
C ALA A 122 10.63 -12.04 3.10
N LEU A 123 11.23 -12.09 1.90
CA LEU A 123 11.93 -10.93 1.36
C LEU A 123 10.97 -9.74 1.35
N TRP A 124 11.36 -8.59 1.87
CA TRP A 124 10.53 -7.39 1.91
C TRP A 124 11.07 -6.32 0.94
N THR A 125 10.31 -6.02 -0.10
CA THR A 125 10.59 -4.93 -1.04
C THR A 125 9.60 -3.79 -0.84
N ASN A 126 10.10 -2.57 -0.69
CA ASN A 126 9.27 -1.37 -0.69
C ASN A 126 9.48 -0.59 -1.99
N LEU A 127 8.41 -0.42 -2.78
CA LEU A 127 8.41 0.44 -3.94
C LEU A 127 7.76 1.77 -3.53
N ALA A 128 8.56 2.81 -3.40
CA ALA A 128 8.16 4.13 -2.94
C ALA A 128 8.21 5.15 -4.07
N VAL A 129 7.18 5.98 -4.18
CA VAL A 129 7.18 7.10 -5.12
C VAL A 129 7.73 8.32 -4.39
N ARG A 130 8.63 9.04 -5.08
CA ARG A 130 9.31 10.24 -4.56
C ARG A 130 8.40 11.40 -4.17
N ILE A 131 7.13 11.36 -4.55
CA ILE A 131 6.11 12.32 -4.19
C ILE A 131 4.83 11.52 -3.98
N ASP A 132 4.61 11.07 -2.75
CA ASP A 132 3.51 10.22 -2.35
C ASP A 132 2.95 10.69 -1.00
N VAL A 133 1.63 10.82 -0.92
CA VAL A 133 0.93 11.25 0.31
C VAL A 133 1.16 10.27 1.47
N ALA A 134 1.36 8.98 1.18
CA ALA A 134 1.59 7.92 2.14
C ALA A 134 3.08 7.66 2.43
N CYS A 135 4.01 8.29 1.70
CA CYS A 135 5.45 8.15 1.90
C CYS A 135 6.11 9.54 2.01
N PRO A 136 6.22 10.13 3.21
CA PRO A 136 6.96 11.36 3.40
C PRO A 136 8.44 10.95 3.50
N HIS A 137 9.11 10.91 2.36
CA HIS A 137 10.54 10.67 2.16
C HIS A 137 11.35 10.48 3.44
N LEU A 138 11.64 9.21 3.71
CA LEU A 138 12.68 8.74 4.63
C LEU A 138 12.54 9.25 6.07
N VAL A 139 11.51 8.77 6.76
CA VAL A 139 11.40 8.88 8.22
C VAL A 139 12.47 7.99 8.88
N GLY A 140 13.71 8.47 8.94
CA GLY A 140 14.87 7.76 9.50
C GLY A 140 14.78 7.60 11.01
N TYR A 141 14.33 6.43 11.49
CA TYR A 141 14.36 6.05 12.91
C TYR A 141 14.50 4.53 13.04
N SER A 142 14.69 4.05 14.27
CA SER A 142 14.95 2.67 14.73
C SER A 142 13.85 1.62 14.45
N THR A 143 13.20 1.68 13.29
CA THR A 143 12.26 0.69 12.79
C THR A 143 12.95 -0.29 11.85
N CYS A 144 12.50 -1.55 11.83
CA CYS A 144 12.92 -2.50 10.81
C CYS A 144 12.51 -1.96 9.43
N GLY A 145 13.50 -1.79 8.55
CA GLY A 145 13.29 -1.36 7.18
C GLY A 145 13.06 -2.54 6.24
N PRO A 146 12.58 -2.27 5.01
CA PRO A 146 12.54 -3.27 3.95
C PRO A 146 13.97 -3.71 3.57
N ASP A 147 14.10 -4.96 3.14
CA ASP A 147 15.37 -5.50 2.63
C ASP A 147 15.79 -4.79 1.34
N VAL A 148 14.81 -4.41 0.52
CA VAL A 148 15.02 -3.68 -0.75
C VAL A 148 14.10 -2.47 -0.80
N THR A 149 14.65 -1.29 -1.12
CA THR A 149 13.85 -0.11 -1.44
C THR A 149 14.07 0.29 -2.89
N ILE A 150 12.98 0.42 -3.64
CA ILE A 150 12.96 0.92 -5.02
C ILE A 150 12.25 2.27 -5.00
N GLU A 151 12.96 3.33 -5.38
CA GLU A 151 12.36 4.65 -5.53
C GLU A 151 11.99 4.92 -6.99
N CYS A 152 10.79 5.44 -7.22
CA CYS A 152 10.32 5.86 -8.55
C CYS A 152 9.87 7.32 -8.55
N GLU A 153 10.05 8.01 -9.67
CA GLU A 153 9.55 9.37 -9.86
C GLU A 153 8.36 9.35 -10.84
N LEU A 154 7.17 9.02 -10.33
CA LEU A 154 5.97 8.85 -11.18
C LEU A 154 5.18 10.15 -11.38
N GLU A 155 5.31 11.09 -10.45
CA GLU A 155 4.64 12.38 -10.45
C GLU A 155 5.53 13.37 -9.71
N LYS A 156 5.62 14.60 -10.22
CA LYS A 156 6.57 15.60 -9.72
C LYS A 156 5.97 16.54 -8.69
N TYR A 157 4.65 16.73 -8.74
CA TYR A 157 4.02 17.83 -8.00
C TYR A 157 2.78 17.42 -7.22
N ASN A 158 2.13 16.31 -7.57
CA ASN A 158 0.88 15.90 -6.97
C ASN A 158 1.03 14.57 -6.20
N PRO A 159 1.16 14.61 -4.86
CA PRO A 159 1.39 13.41 -4.05
C PRO A 159 0.22 12.42 -4.07
N VAL A 160 -1.00 12.87 -4.39
CA VAL A 160 -2.15 11.98 -4.57
C VAL A 160 -2.07 11.25 -5.90
N LYS A 161 -1.75 11.96 -6.99
CA LYS A 161 -1.55 11.29 -8.29
C LYS A 161 -0.36 10.34 -8.23
N GLY A 162 0.72 10.72 -7.55
CA GLY A 162 1.87 9.84 -7.29
C GLY A 162 1.46 8.57 -6.55
N HIS A 163 0.65 8.70 -5.49
CA HIS A 163 0.13 7.55 -4.74
C HIS A 163 -0.79 6.65 -5.58
N LEU A 164 -1.55 7.18 -6.54
CA LEU A 164 -2.43 6.38 -7.40
C LEU A 164 -1.69 5.78 -8.61
N ALA A 165 -0.50 6.28 -8.94
CA ALA A 165 0.22 5.95 -10.16
C ALA A 165 0.87 4.56 -10.17
N TYR A 166 0.94 3.85 -9.02
CA TYR A 166 1.58 2.53 -8.93
C TYR A 166 1.06 1.49 -9.93
N PHE A 167 -0.23 1.57 -10.29
CA PHE A 167 -0.88 0.59 -11.17
C PHE A 167 -1.12 1.10 -12.59
N SER A 168 -0.73 2.33 -12.91
CA SER A 168 -0.98 2.94 -14.22
C SER A 168 0.27 3.51 -14.87
N HIS A 169 1.29 3.88 -14.10
CA HIS A 169 2.51 4.45 -14.65
C HIS A 169 3.44 3.35 -15.19
N PRO A 170 3.91 3.43 -16.45
CA PRO A 170 4.72 2.37 -17.06
C PRO A 170 5.98 2.01 -16.27
N GLU A 171 6.65 3.02 -15.69
CA GLU A 171 7.83 2.80 -14.84
C GLU A 171 7.49 2.04 -13.55
N ALA A 172 6.39 2.38 -12.88
CA ALA A 172 5.97 1.70 -11.67
C ALA A 172 5.61 0.24 -11.96
N LEU A 173 4.89 0.00 -13.06
CA LEU A 173 4.53 -1.34 -13.51
C LEU A 173 5.77 -2.16 -13.87
N LYS A 174 6.76 -1.54 -14.51
CA LYS A 174 8.04 -2.18 -14.83
C LYS A 174 8.82 -2.57 -13.57
N GLU A 175 8.95 -1.68 -12.61
CA GLU A 175 9.64 -1.99 -11.35
C GLU A 175 8.86 -2.99 -10.49
N LEU A 176 7.53 -2.92 -10.48
CA LEU A 176 6.69 -3.91 -9.82
C LEU A 176 6.85 -5.30 -10.47
N ALA A 177 6.85 -5.38 -11.80
CA ALA A 177 7.05 -6.63 -12.51
C ALA A 177 8.44 -7.24 -12.20
N ARG A 178 9.49 -6.41 -12.17
CA ARG A 178 10.83 -6.84 -11.77
C ARG A 178 10.87 -7.33 -10.34
N ALA A 179 10.22 -6.64 -9.41
CA ALA A 179 10.14 -7.08 -8.02
C ALA A 179 9.43 -8.43 -7.94
N VAL A 180 8.29 -8.60 -8.62
CA VAL A 180 7.58 -9.90 -8.64
C VAL A 180 8.47 -11.03 -9.18
N ASP A 181 9.25 -10.77 -10.23
CA ASP A 181 10.15 -11.75 -10.85
C ASP A 181 11.46 -11.98 -10.06
N ALA A 182 11.87 -11.07 -9.17
CA ALA A 182 13.11 -11.20 -8.40
C ALA A 182 13.16 -12.46 -7.50
N ARG A 183 12.03 -13.16 -7.31
CA ARG A 183 11.98 -14.50 -6.69
C ARG A 183 12.62 -15.59 -7.51
N SER A 184 12.66 -15.44 -8.83
CA SER A 184 13.15 -16.45 -9.77
C SER A 184 14.65 -16.73 -9.61
N PHE A 185 15.36 -15.95 -8.78
CA PHE A 185 16.82 -16.02 -8.63
C PHE A 185 17.32 -16.45 -7.25
N THR A 186 16.44 -16.74 -6.29
CA THR A 186 16.85 -17.14 -4.94
C THR A 186 16.43 -18.58 -4.66
N VAL A 187 17.10 -19.51 -5.35
CA VAL A 187 17.19 -20.92 -4.97
C VAL A 187 18.55 -21.09 -4.29
N TRP A 188 18.56 -21.23 -2.96
CA TRP A 188 19.72 -21.71 -2.21
C TRP A 188 19.26 -22.90 -1.37
#